data_AF-A0A249PAT3-F1
#
_entry.id   AF-A0A249PAT3-F1
#
_cell.length_a   1.000
_cell.length_b   1.000
_cell.length_c   1.000
_cell.angle_alpha   90.00
_cell.angle_beta   90.00
_cell.angle_gamma   90.00
#
_symmetry.space_group_name_H-M   'P 1'
#
loop_
_entity.id
_entity.type
_entity.pdbx_description
1 polymer ?
#
loop_
_entity_poly.entity_id
_entity_poly.type
_entity_poly.pdbx_seq_one_letter_code
_entity_poly.pdbx_strand_id
1 'polypeptide(L)' 'MLMTKFETDFAPANKYDANRLQFAKRLEDLLPGECIWPINSGGPYLFCAAKTDGKKYCAHHKARLLQKRGGQGGG' A
#
# COMPACT_ATOMS: atom_id res chain seq x y z
N MET A 1 -11.20 24.56 17.65
CA MET A 1 -11.40 23.58 16.55
C MET A 1 -10.83 22.26 17.02
N LEU A 2 -11.69 21.34 17.48
CA LEU A 2 -11.29 20.05 18.03
C LEU A 2 -11.14 19.06 16.86
N MET A 3 -9.99 19.04 16.18
CA MET A 3 -9.70 17.95 15.23
C MET A 3 -9.66 16.66 16.02
N THR A 4 -10.58 15.76 15.72
CA THR A 4 -10.77 14.54 16.49
C THR A 4 -9.58 13.61 16.27
N LYS A 5 -9.15 12.95 17.34
CA LYS A 5 -8.06 11.96 17.40
C LYS A 5 -8.26 10.71 16.50
N PHE A 6 -9.28 10.73 15.63
CA PHE A 6 -9.67 9.66 14.72
C PHE A 6 -9.31 9.96 13.25
N GLU A 7 -8.80 11.15 12.91
CA GLU A 7 -8.42 11.51 11.54
C GLU A 7 -6.97 11.10 11.19
N THR A 8 -6.26 10.41 12.10
CA THR A 8 -4.80 10.33 12.02
C THR A 8 -4.23 9.25 11.09
N ASP A 9 -4.96 8.25 10.63
CA ASP A 9 -4.27 7.08 10.05
C ASP A 9 -4.38 6.93 8.53
N PHE A 10 -5.11 7.79 7.79
CA PHE A 10 -5.19 7.67 6.31
C PHE A 10 -3.97 8.23 5.57
N ALA A 11 -2.77 8.12 6.15
CA ALA A 11 -1.56 8.69 5.56
C ALA A 11 -0.85 7.65 4.67
N PRO A 12 -0.57 7.98 3.39
CA PRO A 12 0.29 7.14 2.56
C PRO A 12 1.72 7.12 3.11
N ALA A 13 2.37 5.96 3.07
CA ALA A 13 3.68 5.81 3.70
C ALA A 13 4.83 6.51 2.96
N ASN A 14 4.65 6.84 1.67
CA ASN A 14 5.63 7.58 0.87
C ASN A 14 4.95 8.26 -0.35
N LYS A 15 5.72 9.03 -1.13
CA LYS A 15 5.23 9.75 -2.30
C LYS A 15 4.67 8.84 -3.41
N TYR A 16 5.24 7.64 -3.60
CA TYR A 16 4.70 6.67 -4.56
C TYR A 16 3.32 6.18 -4.11
N ASP A 17 3.17 5.81 -2.84
CA ASP A 17 1.90 5.40 -2.25
C ASP A 17 0.85 6.53 -2.36
N ALA A 18 1.24 7.79 -2.09
CA ALA A 18 0.37 8.95 -2.22
C ALA A 18 -0.14 9.14 -3.66
N ASN A 19 0.74 9.02 -4.65
CA ASN A 19 0.36 9.13 -6.06
C ASN A 19 -0.56 7.98 -6.51
N ARG A 20 -0.47 6.82 -5.86
CA ARG A 20 -1.31 5.65 -6.14
C ARG A 20 -2.71 5.76 -5.55
N LEU A 21 -2.96 6.63 -4.57
CA LEU A 21 -4.28 6.76 -3.92
C LEU A 21 -5.42 6.99 -4.92
N GLN A 22 -5.22 7.79 -5.96
CA GLN A 22 -6.23 8.06 -6.99
C GLN A 22 -6.62 6.83 -7.81
N PHE A 23 -5.78 5.80 -7.84
CA PHE A 23 -6.00 4.54 -8.56
C PHE A 23 -6.30 3.38 -7.62
N ALA A 24 -6.28 3.63 -6.30
CA ALA A 24 -6.31 2.60 -5.30
C ALA A 24 -7.72 2.03 -5.18
N LYS A 25 -7.78 0.74 -4.88
CA LYS A 25 -9.03 -0.01 -4.82
C LYS A 25 -9.19 -0.70 -3.47
N ARG A 26 -10.42 -1.03 -3.09
CA ARG A 26 -10.65 -1.99 -2.01
C ARG A 26 -10.22 -3.38 -2.45
N LEU A 27 -10.05 -4.29 -1.50
CA LEU A 27 -9.65 -5.66 -1.81
C LEU A 27 -10.65 -6.36 -2.74
N GLU A 28 -11.94 -6.12 -2.55
CA GLU A 28 -13.05 -6.69 -3.33
C GLU A 28 -13.10 -6.19 -4.78
N ASP A 29 -12.57 -4.99 -5.05
CA ASP A 29 -12.57 -4.37 -6.38
C ASP A 29 -11.29 -4.66 -7.18
N LEU A 30 -10.30 -5.31 -6.57
CA LEU A 30 -9.04 -5.65 -7.24
C LEU A 30 -9.25 -6.73 -8.30
N LEU A 31 -8.67 -6.50 -9.47
CA LEU A 31 -8.65 -7.46 -10.56
C LEU A 31 -7.43 -8.41 -10.43
N PRO A 32 -7.51 -9.62 -11.02
CA PRO A 32 -6.35 -10.48 -11.17
C PRO A 32 -5.19 -9.74 -11.85
N GLY A 33 -4.00 -9.84 -11.26
CA GLY A 33 -2.82 -9.11 -11.76
C GLY A 33 -2.73 -7.66 -11.29
N GLU A 34 -3.47 -7.25 -10.26
CA GLU A 34 -3.29 -5.96 -9.61
C GLU A 34 -2.52 -6.08 -8.28
N CYS A 35 -1.72 -5.05 -7.96
CA CYS A 35 -0.88 -5.02 -6.78
C CYS A 35 -1.73 -4.91 -5.50
N ILE A 36 -1.58 -5.89 -4.61
CA ILE A 36 -2.33 -5.96 -3.35
C ILE A 36 -1.56 -5.39 -2.15
N TRP A 37 -0.63 -4.46 -2.38
CA TRP A 37 0.07 -3.79 -1.28
C TRP A 37 -0.85 -2.72 -0.66
N PRO A 38 -1.09 -2.72 0.67
CA PRO A 38 -1.88 -1.69 1.33
C PRO A 38 -1.09 -0.37 1.34
N ILE A 39 -1.71 0.71 0.89
CA ILE A 39 -1.03 2.00 0.70
C ILE A 39 -1.49 3.09 1.67
N ASN A 40 -2.54 2.85 2.46
CA ASN A 40 -2.94 3.68 3.58
C ASN A 40 -2.83 2.87 4.89
N SER A 41 -2.72 3.61 5.99
CA SER A 41 -3.04 3.07 7.30
C SER A 41 -4.50 3.41 7.63
N GLY A 42 -5.08 2.84 8.69
CA GLY A 42 -6.46 3.10 9.09
C GLY A 42 -7.51 2.52 8.13
N GLY A 43 -8.36 1.62 8.64
CA GLY A 43 -9.46 1.08 7.85
C GLY A 43 -10.43 2.18 7.37
N PRO A 44 -11.06 2.02 6.19
CA PRO A 44 -10.92 0.89 5.26
C PRO A 44 -9.62 0.91 4.46
N TYR A 45 -9.02 -0.26 4.26
CA TYR A 45 -7.76 -0.38 3.51
C TYR A 45 -7.98 -0.22 1.99
N LEU A 46 -7.12 0.60 1.40
CA LEU A 46 -6.92 0.76 -0.02
C LEU A 46 -5.61 0.09 -0.46
N PHE A 47 -5.68 -0.54 -1.62
CA PHE A 47 -4.59 -1.29 -2.21
C PHE A 47 -4.08 -0.60 -3.47
N CYS A 48 -2.77 -0.73 -3.70
CA CYS A 48 -2.04 -0.05 -4.78
C CYS A 48 -2.69 -0.16 -6.17
N ALA A 49 -3.28 -1.31 -6.50
CA ALA A 49 -3.95 -1.61 -7.77
C ALA A 49 -3.10 -1.38 -9.04
N ALA A 50 -1.78 -1.21 -8.90
CA ALA A 50 -0.90 -1.11 -10.06
C ALA A 50 -0.85 -2.47 -10.77
N LYS A 51 -0.90 -2.46 -12.11
CA LYS A 51 -0.76 -3.68 -12.92
C LYS A 51 0.53 -4.42 -12.56
N THR A 52 0.41 -5.73 -12.46
CA THR A 52 1.51 -6.67 -12.23
C THR A 52 1.52 -7.70 -13.34
N ASP A 53 2.68 -8.29 -13.60
CA ASP A 53 2.82 -9.41 -14.53
C ASP A 53 2.37 -10.74 -13.89
N GLY A 54 1.15 -10.78 -13.33
CA GLY A 54 0.62 -11.93 -12.58
C GLY A 54 1.26 -12.12 -11.19
N LYS A 55 1.96 -11.10 -10.68
CA LYS A 55 2.61 -11.13 -9.36
C LYS A 55 1.72 -10.50 -8.29
N LYS A 56 1.95 -10.87 -7.03
CA LYS A 56 1.25 -10.28 -5.87
C LYS A 56 1.46 -8.76 -5.72
N TYR A 57 2.66 -8.28 -6.07
CA TYR A 57 3.06 -6.89 -5.90
C TYR A 57 3.67 -6.31 -7.18
N CYS A 58 3.48 -5.01 -7.41
CA CYS A 58 4.19 -4.27 -8.46
C CYS A 58 5.69 -4.18 -8.15
N ALA A 59 6.50 -3.76 -9.13
CA ALA A 59 7.95 -3.66 -8.98
C ALA A 59 8.38 -2.82 -7.77
N HIS A 60 7.72 -1.68 -7.54
CA HIS A 60 8.02 -0.78 -6.40
C HIS A 60 7.77 -1.46 -5.06
N HIS A 61 6.58 -2.03 -4.85
CA HIS A 61 6.22 -2.69 -3.59
C HIS A 61 6.96 -4.00 -3.38
N LYS A 62 7.32 -4.71 -4.45
CA LYS A 62 8.24 -5.86 -4.38
C LYS A 62 9.62 -5.42 -3.88
N ALA A 63 10.19 -4.35 -4.42
CA ALA A 63 11.48 -3.82 -3.96
C ALA A 63 11.42 -3.39 -2.48
N ARG A 64 10.33 -2.75 -2.05
CA ARG A 64 10.11 -2.38 -0.65
C ARG A 64 10.06 -3.61 0.28
N LEU A 65 9.38 -4.67 -0.14
CA LEU A 65 9.32 -5.93 0.61
C LEU A 65 10.71 -6.55 0.78
N LEU A 66 11.51 -6.56 -0.29
CA LEU A 66 12.86 -7.13 -0.28
C LEU A 66 13.80 -6.33 0.64
N GLN A 67 13.73 -5.00 0.60
CA GLN A 67 14.48 -4.13 1.52
C GLN A 67 14.13 -4.40 2.99
N LYS A 68 12.83 -4.59 3.31
CA LYS A 68 12.39 -4.92 4.68
C LYS A 68 12.90 -6.30 5.14
N ARG A 69 13.05 -7.26 4.22
CA ARG A 69 13.56 -8.61 4.52
C ARG A 69 15.07 -8.66 4.70
N GLY A 70 15.82 -7.87 3.95
CA GLY A 70 17.29 -7.78 4.07
C GLY A 70 17.78 -7.13 5.37
N GLY A 71 16.90 -6.43 6.11
CA GLY A 71 17.20 -5.81 7.40
C GLY A 71 16.80 -6.62 8.63
N GLN A 72 16.37 -7.87 8.47
CA GLN A 72 15.96 -8.74 9.58
C GLN A 72 16.88 -9.98 9.66
N GLY A 73 18.14 -9.72 9.98
CA GLY A 73 19.14 -10.69 10.43
C GLY A 73 19.92 -10.06 11.58
N GLY A 74 19.33 -10.08 12.77
CA GLY A 74 19.84 -9.39 13.95
C GLY A 74 18.80 -9.39 15.06
N GLY A 75 18.69 -10.52 15.74
CA GLY A 75 17.83 -10.78 16.90
C GLY A 75 18.12 -12.18 17.39
#